data_AF-A0A6F8T9I4-F1
#
_entry.id   AF-A0A6F8T9I4-F1
#
_cell.length_a   1.000
_cell.length_b   1.000
_cell.length_c   1.000
_cell.angle_alpha   90.00
_cell.angle_beta   90.00
_cell.angle_gamma   90.00
#
_symmetry.space_group_name_H-M   'P 1'
#
loop_
_entity.id
_entity.type
_entity.pdbx_description
1 polymer ?
#
loop_
_entity_poly.entity_id
_entity_poly.type
_entity_poly.pdbx_seq_one_letter_code
_entity_poly.pdbx_strand_id
1 'polypeptide(L)'
;MINAKRYLRIFILVPLGFFALFSLNHEINLNWIGPLFLALIPWLALLIANNSRNHSIWLGAAFSLLLCYSCAFMLATFNSSRLVQEKLFIKVVAWESLIRKFHHIAEQVEVQTKKTPIFIPLDNFPISSELAFYQSKFLAKGSVLKSYPIASSHIFGIESLMYRYWSKDIELAGKPVILISKELWRFALPEIKKQAIEQSTLKKIWSKGQGQGVRNIPFYYQVMQMKE
;
A
#
# COMPACT_ATOMS: atom_id res chain seq x y z
N MET A 1 16.82 32.94 -17.87
CA MET A 1 15.42 32.70 -17.45
C MET A 1 14.54 32.00 -18.50
N ILE A 2 14.60 32.34 -19.79
CA ILE A 2 13.74 31.75 -20.85
C ILE A 2 13.95 30.23 -21.00
N ASN A 3 15.20 29.76 -20.94
CA ASN A 3 15.51 28.33 -21.08
C ASN A 3 14.97 27.48 -19.91
N ALA A 4 14.99 27.99 -18.67
CA ALA A 4 14.44 27.31 -17.50
C ALA A 4 12.90 27.17 -17.59
N LYS A 5 12.21 28.24 -18.02
CA LYS A 5 10.77 28.21 -18.30
C LYS A 5 10.41 27.40 -19.56
N ARG A 6 11.35 27.03 -20.42
CA ARG A 6 11.06 26.11 -21.53
C ARG A 6 11.25 24.67 -21.07
N TYR A 7 12.36 24.42 -20.38
CA TYR A 7 12.70 23.13 -19.79
C TYR A 7 11.60 22.61 -18.86
N LEU A 8 11.19 23.39 -17.86
CA LEU A 8 10.15 22.98 -16.91
C LEU A 8 8.81 22.72 -17.61
N ARG A 9 8.50 23.41 -18.72
CA ARG A 9 7.25 23.22 -19.47
C ARG A 9 7.22 21.86 -20.13
N ILE A 10 8.32 21.51 -20.79
CA ILE A 10 8.46 20.24 -21.49
C ILE A 10 8.49 19.11 -20.45
N PHE A 11 9.23 19.31 -19.36
CA PHE A 11 9.35 18.35 -18.26
C PHE A 11 8.02 18.10 -17.52
N ILE A 12 7.07 19.04 -17.57
CA ILE A 12 5.71 18.83 -17.04
C ILE A 12 4.77 18.29 -18.13
N LEU A 13 4.66 18.96 -19.28
CA LEU A 13 3.62 18.62 -20.26
C LEU A 13 3.83 17.26 -20.92
N VAL A 14 5.08 16.85 -21.18
CA VAL A 14 5.36 15.58 -21.85
C VAL A 14 5.01 14.39 -20.94
N PRO A 15 5.51 14.30 -19.69
CA PRO A 15 5.09 13.21 -18.81
C PRO A 15 3.62 13.29 -18.45
N LEU A 16 3.04 14.49 -18.25
CA LEU A 16 1.61 14.65 -17.99
C LEU A 16 0.76 14.08 -19.13
N GLY A 17 1.11 14.39 -20.38
CA GLY A 17 0.41 13.86 -21.55
C GLY A 17 0.52 12.33 -21.64
N PHE A 18 1.73 11.79 -21.44
CA PHE A 18 1.93 10.34 -21.40
C PHE A 18 1.10 9.68 -20.30
N PHE A 19 1.14 10.18 -19.06
CA PHE A 19 0.38 9.63 -17.95
C PHE A 19 -1.13 9.82 -18.14
N ALA A 20 -1.59 10.94 -18.70
CA ALA A 20 -3.01 11.13 -18.99
C ALA A 20 -3.54 10.08 -19.97
N LEU A 21 -2.79 9.78 -21.05
CA LEU A 21 -3.14 8.73 -22.00
C LEU A 21 -3.03 7.34 -21.38
N PHE A 22 -1.97 7.08 -20.62
CA PHE A 22 -1.76 5.80 -19.94
C PHE A 22 -2.86 5.50 -18.90
N SER A 23 -3.37 6.54 -18.23
CA SER A 23 -4.42 6.43 -17.20
C SER A 23 -5.75 5.92 -17.72
N LEU A 24 -6.00 6.03 -19.03
CA LEU A 24 -7.24 5.56 -19.65
C LEU A 24 -7.31 4.02 -19.63
N ASN A 25 -6.16 3.35 -19.65
CA ASN A 25 -6.07 1.89 -19.78
C ASN A 25 -5.47 1.21 -18.54
N HIS A 26 -4.81 1.96 -17.65
CA HIS A 26 -4.10 1.40 -16.50
C HIS A 26 -4.33 2.22 -15.23
N GLU A 27 -4.35 1.55 -14.09
CA GLU A 27 -4.32 2.23 -12.80
C GLU A 27 -2.94 2.89 -12.59
N ILE A 28 -2.92 4.22 -12.46
CA ILE A 28 -1.70 4.98 -12.19
C ILE A 28 -1.49 5.10 -10.70
N ASN A 29 -0.32 4.66 -10.23
CA ASN A 29 0.10 4.93 -8.87
C ASN A 29 0.57 6.39 -8.75
N LEU A 30 0.08 7.11 -7.74
CA LEU A 30 0.40 8.53 -7.50
C LEU A 30 1.91 8.79 -7.36
N ASN A 31 2.69 7.80 -6.93
CA ASN A 31 4.15 7.91 -6.84
C ASN A 31 4.83 8.06 -8.22
N TRP A 32 4.22 7.60 -9.31
CA TRP A 32 4.79 7.70 -10.66
C TRP A 32 4.74 9.12 -11.23
N ILE A 33 3.73 9.90 -10.85
CA ILE A 33 3.59 11.31 -11.23
C ILE A 33 4.28 12.27 -10.23
N GLY A 34 4.90 11.75 -9.18
CA GLY A 34 5.62 12.53 -8.16
C GLY A 34 6.62 13.55 -8.72
N PRO A 35 7.52 13.15 -9.65
CA PRO A 35 8.47 14.07 -10.28
C PRO A 35 7.81 15.25 -11.03
N LEU A 36 6.59 15.05 -11.53
CA LEU A 36 5.81 16.09 -12.20
C LEU A 36 5.47 17.23 -11.24
N PHE A 37 5.04 16.89 -10.02
CA PHE A 37 4.69 17.87 -9.00
C PHE A 37 5.91 18.66 -8.53
N LEU A 38 7.08 18.03 -8.45
CA LEU A 38 8.33 18.72 -8.09
C LEU A 38 8.70 19.80 -9.09
N ALA A 39 8.45 19.60 -10.38
CA ALA A 39 8.67 20.61 -11.42
C ALA A 39 7.53 21.65 -11.50
N LEU A 40 6.31 21.26 -11.15
CA LEU A 40 5.12 22.13 -11.18
C LEU A 40 5.19 23.27 -10.15
N ILE A 41 5.70 23.00 -8.94
CA ILE A 41 5.82 23.99 -7.86
C ILE A 41 6.66 25.22 -8.28
N PRO A 42 7.92 25.07 -8.71
CA PRO A 42 8.74 26.22 -9.12
C PRO A 42 8.20 26.90 -10.38
N TRP A 43 7.55 26.15 -11.27
CA TRP A 43 6.87 26.72 -12.44
C TRP A 43 5.75 27.69 -12.04
N LEU A 44 4.84 27.25 -11.17
CA LEU A 44 3.73 28.05 -10.66
C LEU A 44 4.25 29.26 -9.89
N ALA A 45 5.27 29.08 -9.05
CA ALA A 45 5.90 30.19 -8.33
C ALA A 45 6.43 31.28 -9.28
N LEU A 46 7.11 30.89 -10.37
CA LEU A 46 7.60 31.83 -11.38
C LEU A 46 6.49 32.52 -12.17
N LEU A 47 5.34 31.86 -12.37
CA LEU A 47 4.17 32.47 -13.02
C LEU A 47 3.50 33.52 -12.12
N ILE A 48 3.41 33.24 -10.82
CA ILE A 48 2.83 34.15 -9.82
C ILE A 48 3.74 35.38 -9.65
N ALA A 49 5.05 35.16 -9.47
CA ALA A 49 6.02 36.24 -9.24
C ALA A 49 6.14 37.22 -10.41
N ASN A 50 6.09 36.73 -11.65
CA ASN A 50 6.29 37.57 -12.84
C ASN A 50 5.05 38.36 -13.28
N ASN A 51 3.86 38.10 -12.72
CA ASN A 51 2.63 38.73 -13.18
C ASN A 51 1.83 39.32 -12.00
N SER A 52 2.37 40.40 -11.43
CA SER A 52 1.86 41.04 -10.21
C SER A 52 0.38 41.44 -10.28
N ARG A 53 -0.11 41.79 -11.48
CA ARG A 53 -1.49 42.21 -11.74
C ARG A 53 -2.53 41.11 -11.49
N ASN A 54 -2.12 39.84 -11.52
CA ASN A 54 -3.01 38.69 -11.34
C ASN A 54 -2.95 38.07 -9.94
N HIS A 55 -2.29 38.69 -8.96
CA HIS A 55 -2.20 38.15 -7.59
C HIS A 55 -3.56 37.85 -6.98
N SER A 56 -4.54 38.74 -7.14
CA SER A 56 -5.90 38.53 -6.61
C SER A 56 -6.60 37.34 -7.26
N ILE A 57 -6.33 37.05 -8.53
CA ILE A 57 -6.87 35.89 -9.24
C ILE A 57 -6.22 34.60 -8.72
N TRP A 58 -4.90 34.59 -8.53
CA TRP A 58 -4.19 33.45 -7.96
C TRP A 58 -4.60 33.17 -6.51
N LEU A 59 -4.78 34.21 -5.70
CA LEU A 59 -5.31 34.10 -4.34
C LEU A 59 -6.75 33.58 -4.34
N GLY A 60 -7.61 34.09 -5.23
CA GLY A 60 -8.97 33.60 -5.39
C GLY A 60 -9.01 32.12 -5.80
N ALA A 61 -8.15 31.72 -6.75
CA ALA A 61 -8.01 30.33 -7.16
C ALA A 61 -7.51 29.44 -6.00
N ALA A 62 -6.52 29.90 -5.23
CA ALA A 62 -6.01 29.17 -4.06
C ALA A 62 -7.09 29.00 -2.99
N PHE A 63 -7.85 30.06 -2.70
CA PHE A 63 -8.95 30.01 -1.74
C PHE A 63 -10.09 29.09 -2.20
N SER A 64 -10.44 29.16 -3.49
CA SER A 64 -11.42 28.25 -4.11
C SER A 64 -10.97 26.79 -4.04
N LEU A 65 -9.69 26.52 -4.34
CA LEU A 65 -9.12 25.18 -4.24
C LEU A 65 -9.16 24.67 -2.80
N LEU A 66 -8.74 25.52 -1.85
CA LEU A 66 -8.77 25.21 -0.42
C LEU A 66 -10.19 24.88 0.04
N LEU A 67 -11.17 25.71 -0.32
CA LEU A 67 -12.58 25.51 0.05
C LEU A 67 -13.13 24.23 -0.59
N CYS A 68 -12.80 23.95 -1.85
CA CYS A 68 -13.18 22.73 -2.54
C CYS A 68 -12.59 21.48 -1.85
N TYR A 69 -11.28 21.49 -1.53
CA TYR A 69 -10.63 20.40 -0.81
C TYR A 69 -11.19 20.24 0.60
N SER A 70 -11.40 21.33 1.34
CA SER A 70 -12.03 21.31 2.66
C SER A 70 -13.42 20.71 2.61
N CYS A 71 -14.27 21.11 1.65
CA CYS A 71 -15.57 20.51 1.44
C CYS A 71 -15.47 19.01 1.09
N ALA A 72 -14.56 18.64 0.19
CA ALA A 72 -14.34 17.23 -0.16
C ALA A 72 -13.89 16.39 1.05
N PHE A 73 -12.99 16.91 1.88
CA PHE A 73 -12.56 16.25 3.11
C PHE A 73 -13.65 16.18 4.17
N MET A 74 -14.45 17.24 4.33
CA MET A 74 -15.60 17.22 5.25
C MET A 74 -16.64 16.21 4.79
N LEU A 75 -16.95 16.15 3.48
CA LEU A 75 -17.81 15.11 2.92
C LEU A 75 -17.20 13.72 3.13
N ALA A 76 -15.90 13.53 2.91
CA ALA A 76 -15.24 12.25 3.17
C ALA A 76 -15.34 11.80 4.64
N THR A 77 -15.21 12.75 5.58
CA THR A 77 -15.10 12.46 7.02
C THR A 77 -16.45 12.35 7.71
N PHE A 78 -17.37 13.27 7.43
CA PHE A 78 -18.67 13.37 8.12
C PHE A 78 -19.80 12.66 7.38
N ASN A 79 -19.62 12.30 6.11
CA ASN A 79 -20.67 11.59 5.39
C ASN A 79 -20.78 10.14 5.89
N SER A 80 -21.85 9.86 6.62
CA SER A 80 -22.24 8.52 7.08
C SER A 80 -23.04 7.75 6.02
N SER A 81 -23.28 8.32 4.84
CA SER A 81 -23.99 7.63 3.76
C SER A 81 -23.19 6.42 3.27
N ARG A 82 -23.77 5.24 3.51
CA ARG A 82 -23.20 3.95 3.13
C ARG A 82 -22.86 3.87 1.64
N LEU A 83 -23.70 4.44 0.76
CA LEU A 83 -23.49 4.44 -0.69
C LEU A 83 -22.25 5.21 -1.12
N VAL A 84 -21.97 6.35 -0.48
CA VAL A 84 -20.80 7.17 -0.80
C VAL A 84 -19.53 6.50 -0.28
N GLN A 85 -19.60 5.89 0.91
CA GLN A 85 -18.47 5.16 1.46
C GLN A 85 -18.13 3.89 0.66
N GLU A 86 -19.15 3.14 0.22
CA GLU A 86 -18.98 1.96 -0.63
C GLU A 86 -18.48 2.29 -2.04
N LYS A 87 -18.67 3.52 -2.56
CA LYS A 87 -18.12 3.90 -3.87
C LYS A 87 -16.73 4.52 -3.78
N LEU A 88 -16.49 5.39 -2.80
CA LEU A 88 -15.24 6.15 -2.70
C LEU A 88 -14.15 5.43 -1.90
N PHE A 89 -14.52 4.75 -0.81
CA PHE A 89 -13.56 4.16 0.14
C PHE A 89 -13.48 2.64 0.07
N ILE A 90 -14.23 2.00 -0.83
CA ILE A 90 -14.08 0.56 -1.03
C ILE A 90 -12.68 0.22 -1.52
N LYS A 91 -11.95 1.06 -2.25
CA LYS A 91 -10.55 0.70 -2.56
C LYS A 91 -9.57 0.89 -1.39
N VAL A 92 -10.00 1.49 -0.28
CA VAL A 92 -9.16 1.79 0.87
C VAL A 92 -9.28 0.71 1.96
N VAL A 93 -8.18 -0.01 2.17
CA VAL A 93 -8.10 -1.10 3.14
C VAL A 93 -7.91 -0.51 4.55
N ALA A 94 -8.78 -0.89 5.49
CA ALA A 94 -8.56 -0.64 6.92
C ALA A 94 -7.46 -1.58 7.45
N TRP A 95 -6.22 -1.27 7.08
CA TRP A 95 -5.04 -2.10 7.37
C TRP A 95 -4.90 -2.42 8.85
N GLU A 96 -5.20 -1.47 9.74
CA GLU A 96 -5.19 -1.72 11.19
C GLU A 96 -6.03 -2.94 11.59
N SER A 97 -7.25 -3.06 11.07
CA SER A 97 -8.11 -4.21 11.38
C SER A 97 -7.62 -5.48 10.72
N LEU A 98 -7.10 -5.40 9.48
CA LEU A 98 -6.61 -6.55 8.75
C LEU A 98 -5.35 -7.15 9.39
N ILE A 99 -4.38 -6.30 9.73
CA ILE A 99 -3.13 -6.72 10.34
C ILE A 99 -3.34 -7.26 11.74
N ARG A 100 -4.30 -6.74 12.53
CA ARG A 100 -4.70 -7.37 13.80
C ARG A 100 -5.21 -8.79 13.62
N LYS A 101 -6.02 -9.07 12.59
CA LYS A 101 -6.46 -10.44 12.29
C LYS A 101 -5.29 -11.35 11.94
N PHE A 102 -4.35 -10.88 11.12
CA PHE A 102 -3.15 -11.64 10.80
C PHE A 102 -2.25 -11.87 12.02
N HIS A 103 -2.15 -10.88 12.91
CA HIS A 103 -1.42 -11.03 14.16
C HIS A 103 -2.01 -12.15 15.02
N HIS A 104 -3.33 -12.20 15.18
CA HIS A 104 -3.99 -13.30 15.90
C HIS A 104 -3.78 -14.66 15.23
N ILE A 105 -3.72 -14.73 13.91
CA ILE A 105 -3.40 -15.97 13.19
C ILE A 105 -1.97 -16.40 13.49
N ALA A 106 -1.02 -15.46 13.52
CA ALA A 106 0.36 -15.76 13.89
C ALA A 106 0.48 -16.24 15.35
N GLU A 107 -0.24 -15.62 16.29
CA GLU A 107 -0.31 -16.10 17.67
C GLU A 107 -0.85 -17.54 17.75
N GLN A 108 -1.92 -17.84 17.00
CA GLN A 108 -2.48 -19.19 16.95
C GLN A 108 -1.51 -20.21 16.36
N VAL A 109 -0.83 -19.87 15.26
CA VAL A 109 0.15 -20.75 14.61
C VAL A 109 1.33 -21.00 15.54
N GLU A 110 1.81 -19.98 16.25
CA GLU A 110 2.91 -20.13 17.19
C GLU A 110 2.55 -21.02 18.37
N VAL A 111 1.36 -20.86 18.94
CA VAL A 111 0.87 -21.72 20.03
C VAL A 111 0.77 -23.18 19.57
N GLN A 112 0.30 -23.41 18.33
CA GLN A 112 0.14 -24.77 17.77
C GLN A 112 1.47 -25.43 17.43
N THR A 113 2.40 -24.69 16.84
CA THR A 113 3.67 -25.22 16.31
C THR A 113 4.83 -25.11 17.29
N LYS A 114 4.67 -24.33 18.37
CA LYS A 114 5.71 -23.91 19.31
C LYS A 114 6.92 -23.23 18.64
N LYS A 115 6.73 -22.73 17.41
CA LYS A 115 7.75 -22.05 16.60
C LYS A 115 7.20 -20.71 16.16
N THR A 116 8.02 -19.66 16.21
CA THR A 116 7.60 -18.32 15.79
C THR A 116 7.36 -18.31 14.27
N PRO A 117 6.13 -18.00 13.82
CA PRO A 117 5.81 -17.96 12.40
C PRO A 117 6.36 -16.71 11.73
N ILE A 118 6.58 -16.84 10.42
CA ILE A 118 7.08 -15.76 9.57
C ILE A 118 5.99 -15.38 8.57
N PHE A 119 5.69 -14.09 8.47
CA PHE A 119 4.81 -13.61 7.40
C PHE A 119 5.57 -13.54 6.08
N ILE A 120 5.01 -14.13 5.03
CA ILE A 120 5.52 -14.00 3.67
C ILE A 120 4.40 -13.55 2.74
N PRO A 121 4.24 -12.24 2.57
CA PRO A 121 3.39 -11.72 1.52
C PRO A 121 3.98 -12.08 0.15
N LEU A 122 3.09 -12.52 -0.75
CA LEU A 122 3.45 -12.93 -2.10
C LEU A 122 3.37 -11.78 -3.12
N ASP A 123 2.91 -10.60 -2.70
CA ASP A 123 2.92 -9.40 -3.52
C ASP A 123 4.30 -8.74 -3.55
N ASN A 124 4.47 -7.71 -4.37
CA ASN A 124 5.78 -7.13 -4.62
C ASN A 124 6.37 -6.44 -3.38
N PHE A 125 5.55 -5.75 -2.59
CA PHE A 125 5.93 -5.10 -1.33
C PHE A 125 4.77 -4.49 -0.51
N PRO A 126 3.61 -4.09 -1.08
CA PRO A 126 2.61 -3.34 -0.31
C PRO A 126 2.19 -4.01 1.01
N ILE A 127 1.87 -5.30 1.01
CA ILE A 127 1.45 -6.00 2.23
C ILE A 127 2.61 -6.11 3.23
N SER A 128 3.84 -6.36 2.77
CA SER A 128 5.03 -6.42 3.63
C SER A 128 5.26 -5.10 4.35
N SER A 129 5.16 -3.96 3.65
CA SER A 129 5.29 -2.63 4.24
C SER A 129 4.19 -2.33 5.27
N GLU A 130 2.95 -2.70 4.97
CA GLU A 130 1.81 -2.49 5.89
C GLU A 130 1.92 -3.37 7.14
N LEU A 131 2.36 -4.64 6.99
CA LEU A 131 2.67 -5.51 8.12
C LEU A 131 3.76 -4.88 9.01
N ALA A 132 4.86 -4.40 8.43
CA ALA A 132 5.95 -3.80 9.19
C ALA A 132 5.48 -2.57 9.97
N PHE A 133 4.79 -1.65 9.29
CA PHE A 133 4.28 -0.42 9.90
C PHE A 133 3.27 -0.70 11.02
N TYR A 134 2.24 -1.51 10.77
CA TYR A 134 1.18 -1.74 11.75
C TYR A 134 1.64 -2.61 12.92
N GLN A 135 2.52 -3.59 12.72
CA GLN A 135 3.11 -4.33 13.83
C GLN A 135 3.92 -3.41 14.76
N SER A 136 4.76 -2.53 14.19
CA SER A 136 5.49 -1.52 14.98
C SER A 136 4.55 -0.58 15.73
N LYS A 137 3.47 -0.12 15.06
CA LYS A 137 2.44 0.73 15.67
C LYS A 137 1.74 0.04 16.84
N PHE A 138 1.41 -1.24 16.71
CA PHE A 138 0.74 -1.98 17.78
C PHE A 138 1.66 -2.24 18.97
N LEU A 139 2.94 -2.56 18.71
CA LEU A 139 3.94 -2.76 19.75
C LEU A 139 4.18 -1.47 20.54
N ALA A 140 4.34 -0.33 19.85
CA ALA A 140 4.52 0.97 20.49
C ALA A 140 3.31 1.40 21.35
N LYS A 141 2.10 0.96 20.98
CA LYS A 141 0.87 1.18 21.76
C LYS A 141 0.63 0.15 22.87
N GLY A 142 1.50 -0.86 23.02
CA GLY A 142 1.29 -1.98 23.94
C GLY A 142 0.08 -2.85 23.61
N SER A 143 -0.45 -2.78 22.39
CA SER A 143 -1.61 -3.56 21.95
C SER A 143 -1.26 -5.02 21.60
N VAL A 144 0.02 -5.29 21.35
CA VAL A 144 0.59 -6.62 21.10
C VAL A 144 1.89 -6.73 21.87
N LEU A 145 2.25 -7.94 22.28
CA LEU A 145 3.46 -8.18 23.10
C LEU A 145 4.73 -8.29 22.26
N LYS A 146 4.61 -8.63 20.97
CA LYS A 146 5.75 -8.79 20.06
C LYS A 146 5.36 -8.51 18.62
N SER A 147 6.36 -8.47 17.75
CA SER A 147 6.18 -8.47 16.30
C SER A 147 6.70 -9.78 15.72
N TYR A 148 6.09 -10.22 14.61
CA TYR A 148 6.53 -11.41 13.87
C TYR A 148 7.44 -11.01 12.71
N PRO A 149 8.47 -11.81 12.41
CA PRO A 149 9.34 -11.57 11.26
C PRO A 149 8.54 -11.53 9.95
N ILE A 150 8.98 -10.67 9.04
CA ILE A 150 8.36 -10.52 7.72
C ILE A 150 9.44 -10.78 6.67
N ALA A 151 9.27 -11.83 5.89
CA ALA A 151 9.96 -12.04 4.64
C ALA A 151 9.02 -11.69 3.47
N SER A 152 9.48 -11.81 2.23
CA SER A 152 8.65 -11.54 1.06
C SER A 152 8.91 -12.59 -0.02
N SER A 153 8.19 -12.48 -1.14
CA SER A 153 8.15 -13.47 -2.22
C SER A 153 9.53 -13.87 -2.79
N HIS A 154 10.58 -13.03 -2.62
CA HIS A 154 11.95 -13.33 -3.03
C HIS A 154 12.55 -14.58 -2.40
N ILE A 155 12.04 -15.04 -1.25
CA ILE A 155 12.51 -16.32 -0.70
C ILE A 155 12.24 -17.47 -1.68
N PHE A 156 11.14 -17.38 -2.44
CA PHE A 156 10.76 -18.32 -3.48
C PHE A 156 11.36 -17.98 -4.86
N GLY A 157 12.29 -17.01 -4.94
CA GLY A 157 12.84 -16.52 -6.21
C GLY A 157 11.91 -15.60 -7.00
N ILE A 158 10.83 -15.11 -6.38
CA ILE A 158 9.85 -14.20 -7.00
C ILE A 158 10.25 -12.74 -6.72
N GLU A 159 9.93 -11.80 -7.61
CA GLU A 159 10.29 -10.40 -7.40
C GLU A 159 9.55 -9.77 -6.20
N SER A 160 10.31 -9.12 -5.31
CA SER A 160 9.78 -8.37 -4.15
C SER A 160 10.40 -6.97 -3.99
N LEU A 161 10.84 -6.36 -5.09
CA LEU A 161 11.49 -5.03 -5.14
C LEU A 161 12.52 -4.83 -4.00
N MET A 162 12.39 -3.72 -3.26
CA MET A 162 13.33 -3.32 -2.20
C MET A 162 13.27 -4.23 -0.97
N TYR A 163 12.16 -4.94 -0.74
CA TYR A 163 11.99 -5.72 0.49
C TYR A 163 12.99 -6.86 0.60
N ARG A 164 13.51 -7.37 -0.54
CA ARG A 164 14.59 -8.36 -0.60
C ARG A 164 15.86 -7.90 0.13
N TYR A 165 16.11 -6.59 0.20
CA TYR A 165 17.28 -6.05 0.88
C TYR A 165 17.04 -5.80 2.36
N TRP A 166 15.78 -5.68 2.79
CA TRP A 166 15.41 -5.38 4.18
C TRP A 166 15.18 -6.64 5.03
N SER A 167 15.00 -7.81 4.42
CA SER A 167 14.69 -9.08 5.10
C SER A 167 15.84 -10.11 5.09
N LYS A 168 17.09 -9.67 5.02
CA LYS A 168 18.25 -10.54 4.73
C LYS A 168 18.58 -11.59 5.80
N ASP A 169 18.19 -11.36 7.05
CA ASP A 169 18.68 -12.17 8.18
C ASP A 169 17.59 -13.07 8.81
N ILE A 170 16.62 -13.51 8.00
CA ILE A 170 15.53 -14.36 8.48
C ILE A 170 15.88 -15.83 8.25
N GLU A 171 16.16 -16.56 9.32
CA GLU A 171 16.27 -18.02 9.28
C GLU A 171 14.89 -18.64 9.00
N LEU A 172 14.75 -19.28 7.84
CA LEU A 172 13.49 -19.83 7.33
C LEU A 172 13.37 -21.34 7.56
N ALA A 173 14.49 -22.06 7.60
CA ALA A 173 14.53 -23.53 7.60
C ALA A 173 13.67 -24.10 8.73
N GLY A 174 12.74 -25.00 8.39
CA GLY A 174 11.89 -25.68 9.37
C GLY A 174 11.00 -24.76 10.22
N LYS A 175 10.72 -23.52 9.79
CA LYS A 175 9.77 -22.60 10.47
C LYS A 175 8.41 -22.58 9.78
N PRO A 176 7.32 -22.37 10.55
CA PRO A 176 6.01 -22.15 9.98
C PRO A 176 5.97 -20.78 9.29
N VAL A 177 5.36 -20.73 8.13
CA VAL A 177 5.22 -19.55 7.30
C VAL A 177 3.77 -19.28 6.99
N ILE A 178 3.38 -18.01 7.05
CA ILE A 178 2.04 -17.54 6.74
C ILE A 178 2.13 -16.79 5.41
N LEU A 179 1.74 -17.47 4.34
CA LEU A 179 1.67 -16.87 3.02
C LEU A 179 0.44 -15.97 2.92
N ILE A 180 0.58 -14.77 2.35
CA ILE A 180 -0.51 -13.80 2.22
C ILE A 180 -0.54 -13.24 0.79
N SER A 181 -1.71 -13.19 0.16
CA SER A 181 -1.89 -12.48 -1.11
C SER A 181 -3.32 -12.05 -1.35
N LYS A 182 -3.52 -11.04 -2.20
CA LYS A 182 -4.82 -10.72 -2.80
C LYS A 182 -5.15 -11.66 -3.96
N GLU A 183 -4.13 -12.20 -4.63
CA GLU A 183 -4.31 -13.03 -5.82
C GLU A 183 -4.17 -14.52 -5.50
N LEU A 184 -5.20 -15.30 -5.84
CA LEU A 184 -5.25 -16.74 -5.63
C LEU A 184 -4.15 -17.51 -6.38
N TRP A 185 -3.85 -17.09 -7.62
CA TRP A 185 -2.92 -17.82 -8.49
C TRP A 185 -1.50 -17.83 -7.94
N ARG A 186 -1.13 -16.87 -7.08
CA ARG A 186 0.22 -16.83 -6.48
C ARG A 186 0.51 -18.02 -5.58
N PHE A 187 -0.49 -18.59 -4.92
CA PHE A 187 -0.31 -19.78 -4.07
C PHE A 187 -0.07 -21.05 -4.90
N ALA A 188 -0.48 -21.07 -6.17
CA ALA A 188 -0.32 -22.21 -7.06
C ALA A 188 1.05 -22.27 -7.75
N LEU A 189 1.92 -21.27 -7.51
CA LEU A 189 3.23 -21.18 -8.14
C LEU A 189 4.12 -22.40 -7.77
N PRO A 190 4.73 -23.07 -8.77
CA PRO A 190 5.60 -24.22 -8.52
C PRO A 190 6.78 -23.93 -7.57
N GLU A 191 7.29 -22.71 -7.60
CA GLU A 191 8.40 -22.22 -6.79
C GLU A 191 8.10 -22.35 -5.29
N ILE A 192 6.85 -22.10 -4.90
CA ILE A 192 6.40 -22.19 -3.51
C ILE A 192 6.38 -23.65 -3.06
N LYS A 193 5.80 -24.54 -3.85
CA LYS A 193 5.71 -25.98 -3.53
C LYS A 193 7.07 -26.68 -3.49
N LYS A 194 8.05 -26.15 -4.22
CA LYS A 194 9.44 -26.63 -4.17
C LYS A 194 10.08 -26.39 -2.81
N GLN A 195 9.76 -25.28 -2.13
CA GLN A 195 10.45 -24.84 -0.92
C GLN A 195 9.61 -24.96 0.37
N ALA A 196 8.28 -25.07 0.26
CA ALA A 196 7.38 -25.14 1.41
C ALA A 196 6.39 -26.32 1.29
N ILE A 197 5.98 -26.85 2.44
CA ILE A 197 5.03 -27.96 2.59
C ILE A 197 3.73 -27.42 3.18
N GLU A 198 2.60 -27.74 2.56
CA GLU A 198 1.28 -27.28 3.02
C GLU A 198 0.93 -27.87 4.39
N GLN A 199 0.60 -27.00 5.36
CA GLN A 199 0.09 -27.41 6.68
C GLN A 199 -1.40 -27.12 6.86
N SER A 200 -1.96 -26.28 6.00
CA SER A 200 -3.35 -25.85 6.08
C SER A 200 -3.95 -25.65 4.69
N THR A 201 -5.27 -25.73 4.62
CA THR A 201 -6.02 -25.33 3.44
C THR A 201 -5.99 -23.81 3.28
N LEU A 202 -6.11 -23.36 2.03
CA LEU A 202 -6.21 -21.95 1.71
C LEU A 202 -7.44 -21.33 2.37
N LYS A 203 -7.24 -20.28 3.15
CA LYS A 203 -8.31 -19.57 3.88
C LYS A 203 -8.46 -18.14 3.36
N LYS A 204 -9.66 -17.60 3.49
CA LYS A 204 -10.00 -16.24 3.04
C LYS A 204 -10.38 -15.36 4.21
N ILE A 205 -9.83 -14.15 4.24
CA ILE A 205 -10.19 -13.07 5.17
C ILE A 205 -10.59 -11.84 4.36
N TRP A 206 -11.76 -11.30 4.69
CA TRP A 206 -12.18 -10.01 4.16
C TRP A 206 -11.50 -8.88 4.94
N SER A 207 -10.86 -7.97 4.20
CA SER A 207 -10.54 -6.66 4.74
C SER A 207 -11.81 -5.85 4.95
N LYS A 208 -11.70 -4.82 5.78
CA LYS A 208 -12.76 -3.84 6.00
C LYS A 208 -12.43 -2.56 5.23
N GLY A 209 -13.43 -1.87 4.71
CA GLY A 209 -13.28 -0.49 4.23
C GLY A 209 -12.97 0.44 5.40
N GLN A 210 -12.16 1.47 5.16
CA GLN A 210 -11.91 2.52 6.16
C GLN A 210 -13.21 3.31 6.41
N GLY A 211 -13.69 3.37 7.67
CA GLY A 211 -14.95 4.01 8.04
C GLY A 211 -15.96 3.03 8.66
N GLN A 212 -16.83 2.44 7.85
CA GLN A 212 -17.99 1.67 8.34
C GLN A 212 -17.81 0.15 8.45
N GLY A 213 -16.59 -0.38 8.28
CA GLY A 213 -16.34 -1.80 8.50
C GLY A 213 -16.98 -2.73 7.45
N VAL A 214 -17.45 -2.18 6.33
CA VAL A 214 -18.01 -2.92 5.19
C VAL A 214 -16.94 -3.86 4.63
N ARG A 215 -17.34 -5.06 4.20
CA ARG A 215 -16.43 -6.01 3.53
C ARG A 215 -15.87 -5.36 2.29
N ASN A 216 -14.56 -5.46 2.15
CA ASN A 216 -13.83 -4.80 1.10
C ASN A 216 -13.07 -5.82 0.22
N ILE A 217 -11.74 -5.85 0.27
CA ILE A 217 -10.91 -6.67 -0.59
C ILE A 217 -10.72 -8.03 0.10
N PRO A 218 -10.91 -9.16 -0.60
CA PRO A 218 -10.55 -10.46 -0.06
C PRO A 218 -9.03 -10.60 -0.06
N PHE A 219 -8.48 -11.04 1.07
CA PHE A 219 -7.12 -11.52 1.20
C PHE A 219 -7.16 -13.01 1.48
N TYR A 220 -6.23 -13.72 0.87
CA TYR A 220 -6.06 -15.15 1.03
C TYR A 220 -4.80 -15.39 1.85
N TYR A 221 -4.84 -16.44 2.64
CA TYR A 221 -3.67 -16.89 3.37
C TYR A 221 -3.61 -18.39 3.49
N GLN A 222 -2.39 -18.89 3.64
CA GLN A 222 -2.11 -20.30 3.83
C GLN A 222 -0.93 -20.43 4.80
N VAL A 223 -1.09 -21.29 5.80
CA VAL A 223 0.00 -21.71 6.67
C VAL A 223 0.71 -22.89 6.02
N MET A 224 2.01 -22.75 5.84
CA MET A 224 2.90 -23.78 5.31
C MET A 224 4.11 -23.92 6.25
N GLN A 225 4.90 -24.95 6.03
CA GLN A 225 6.18 -25.18 6.69
C GLN A 225 7.29 -25.02 5.67
N MET A 226 8.31 -24.22 5.95
CA MET A 226 9.52 -24.22 5.11
C MET A 226 10.25 -25.55 5.26
N LYS A 227 10.76 -26.06 4.13
CA LYS A 227 11.64 -27.24 4.14
C LYS A 227 12.94 -26.90 4.89
N GLU A 228 13.55 -27.93 5.46
CA GLU A 228 14.88 -27.86 6.07
C GLU A 228 15.98 -27.76 5.01
#